data_AF-A0A6P2FHX4-F1
#
_entry.id   AF-A0A6P2FHX4-F1
#
_cell.length_a   1.000
_cell.length_b   1.000
_cell.length_c   1.000
_cell.angle_alpha   90.00
_cell.angle_beta   90.00
_cell.angle_gamma   90.00
#
_symmetry.space_group_name_H-M   'P 1'
#
loop_
_entity.id
_entity.type
_entity.pdbx_description
1 polymer ?
#
loop_
_entity_poly.entity_id
_entity_poly.type
_entity_poly.pdbx_seq_one_letter_code
_entity_poly.pdbx_strand_id
1 'polypeptide(L)'
;MASTLTRCVAIALLGLLVLASAWPAQAGTTSAFTLSPQSYSGSRERQYKVYVPDGLVTPAPMVMALHGCQQTHDDVLRDWGLTAAADRFGFILVAPFITSYDGLRNTNCWGFWLDQHRHQGRGEPEDLHQIGRQVEARFGIDPRRRYVTGLSSGAAMAVVLSVTHNEYFAAAASASGLPYGEDAASVSFSGCPGNASFHAVNQVVADMRRERNASDPIPLLVLQNNQDCTVIQPAGRNLRDAQLQLNGGAARDTPAEALAQQRPCTPVNGPDYGCQQSFYTVDAQPGSRSLVETVFYNGPAATPDPADTDHGHYWIGGQAGRDGKWALQRGPSYPDIVWDFFSRHAADTTSPPPPPPPPPPPPSCTSVVAAPGAHVGAGRATYGGLFGMRAISTGDMRDIGFAWDYFFTRVALHQGAGGRWFVQPPAGCG
;
A
#
# COMPACT_ATOMS: atom_id res chain seq x y z
N MET A 1 -51.14 52.93 -50.08
CA MET A 1 -50.00 53.86 -49.95
C MET A 1 -49.80 54.08 -48.46
N ALA A 2 -48.79 53.44 -47.86
CA ALA A 2 -47.54 54.10 -47.36
C ALA A 2 -47.84 55.12 -46.22
N SER A 3 -47.21 55.14 -45.04
CA SER A 3 -45.96 54.52 -44.56
C SER A 3 -45.72 54.83 -43.06
N THR A 4 -44.76 54.10 -42.45
CA THR A 4 -43.71 54.54 -41.47
C THR A 4 -44.08 54.91 -40.01
N LEU A 5 -43.65 54.12 -39.00
CA LEU A 5 -42.40 54.21 -38.18
C LEU A 5 -42.51 55.26 -37.03
N THR A 6 -42.27 55.02 -35.72
CA THR A 6 -41.03 54.55 -35.06
C THR A 6 -41.22 54.34 -33.53
N ARG A 7 -40.59 53.26 -33.03
CA ARG A 7 -40.09 52.86 -31.68
C ARG A 7 -40.19 53.79 -30.45
N CYS A 8 -40.37 53.17 -29.27
CA CYS A 8 -39.34 53.10 -28.21
C CYS A 8 -39.64 51.99 -27.17
N VAL A 9 -38.58 51.23 -26.83
CA VAL A 9 -38.53 50.11 -25.87
C VAL A 9 -37.78 50.59 -24.61
N ALA A 10 -38.21 50.16 -23.42
CA ALA A 10 -37.34 50.15 -22.24
C ALA A 10 -37.59 48.86 -21.42
N ILE A 11 -36.49 48.15 -21.20
CA ILE A 11 -36.34 46.83 -20.60
C ILE A 11 -36.23 46.95 -19.07
N ALA A 12 -36.90 46.07 -18.31
CA ALA A 12 -36.61 45.85 -16.89
C ALA A 12 -36.03 44.44 -16.70
N LEU A 13 -34.81 44.40 -16.16
CA LEU A 13 -33.95 43.23 -15.97
C LEU A 13 -34.47 42.28 -14.87
N LEU A 14 -34.62 40.99 -15.20
CA LEU A 14 -34.70 39.90 -14.22
C LEU A 14 -33.28 39.57 -13.71
N GLY A 15 -33.09 39.62 -12.39
CA GLY A 15 -31.87 39.15 -11.73
C GLY A 15 -31.78 37.63 -11.78
N LEU A 16 -30.76 37.11 -12.47
CA LEU A 16 -30.32 35.72 -12.34
C LEU A 16 -29.46 35.60 -11.07
N LEU A 17 -30.01 34.94 -10.05
CA LEU A 17 -29.21 34.33 -8.97
C LEU A 17 -28.45 33.15 -9.57
N VAL A 18 -27.17 33.36 -9.87
CA VAL A 18 -26.23 32.28 -10.17
C VAL A 18 -25.93 31.57 -8.85
N LEU A 19 -26.64 30.46 -8.57
CA LEU A 19 -26.18 29.47 -7.61
C LEU A 19 -24.93 28.82 -8.20
N ALA A 20 -23.77 29.44 -7.97
CA ALA A 20 -22.50 28.77 -8.15
C ALA A 20 -22.48 27.58 -7.20
N SER A 21 -22.57 26.37 -7.75
CA SER A 21 -22.23 25.14 -7.05
C SER A 21 -20.80 25.28 -6.55
N ALA A 22 -20.65 25.64 -5.27
CA ALA A 22 -19.36 25.67 -4.61
C ALA A 22 -18.85 24.22 -4.55
N TRP A 23 -18.01 23.84 -5.52
CA TRP A 23 -17.13 22.71 -5.33
C TRP A 23 -16.30 23.01 -4.07
N PRO A 24 -16.16 22.08 -3.12
CA PRO A 24 -15.28 22.31 -1.99
C PRO A 24 -13.89 22.55 -2.57
N ALA A 25 -13.39 23.79 -2.41
CA ALA A 25 -12.02 24.11 -2.76
C ALA A 25 -11.12 23.20 -1.90
N GLN A 26 -10.26 22.42 -2.55
CA GLN A 26 -9.20 21.70 -1.83
C GLN A 26 -8.31 22.75 -1.15
N ALA A 27 -8.31 22.72 0.18
CA ALA A 27 -7.68 23.73 1.01
C ALA A 27 -6.26 23.30 1.39
N GLY A 28 -5.47 22.87 0.41
CA GLY A 28 -4.13 22.33 0.66
C GLY A 28 -3.27 22.26 -0.60
N THR A 29 -1.98 21.99 -0.39
CA THR A 29 -0.98 21.96 -1.47
C THR A 29 -0.55 20.52 -1.76
N THR A 30 -0.56 20.14 -3.04
CA THR A 30 0.03 18.88 -3.51
C THR A 30 1.41 19.14 -4.11
N SER A 31 2.44 18.45 -3.62
CA SER A 31 3.79 18.46 -4.18
C SER A 31 4.16 17.08 -4.72
N ALA A 32 4.90 17.03 -5.83
CA ALA A 32 5.40 15.79 -6.43
C ALA A 32 6.91 15.66 -6.20
N PHE A 33 7.35 14.44 -5.92
CA PHE A 33 8.72 14.10 -5.62
C PHE A 33 9.12 12.76 -6.25
N THR A 34 10.42 12.50 -6.27
CA THR A 34 10.99 11.25 -6.75
C THR A 34 12.01 10.73 -5.75
N LEU A 35 11.83 9.50 -5.28
CA LEU A 35 12.88 8.71 -4.66
C LEU A 35 13.73 8.11 -5.79
N SER A 36 14.98 8.52 -5.89
CA SER A 36 15.95 7.87 -6.77
C SER A 36 16.24 6.42 -6.31
N PRO A 37 16.64 5.51 -7.20
CA PRO A 37 17.04 4.16 -6.81
C PRO A 37 18.12 4.20 -5.72
N GLN A 38 17.96 3.36 -4.70
CA GLN A 38 18.87 3.24 -3.57
C GLN A 38 19.84 2.07 -3.75
N SER A 39 20.84 1.96 -2.87
CA SER A 39 21.89 0.94 -2.98
C SER A 39 21.45 -0.49 -2.62
N TYR A 40 20.33 -0.65 -1.91
CA TYR A 40 19.82 -1.97 -1.53
C TYR A 40 19.22 -2.75 -2.71
N SER A 41 19.12 -4.07 -2.55
CA SER A 41 18.62 -4.96 -3.62
C SER A 41 17.16 -4.66 -3.94
N GLY A 42 16.79 -4.71 -5.21
CA GLY A 42 15.41 -4.48 -5.65
C GLY A 42 14.90 -3.03 -5.56
N SER A 43 15.73 -2.08 -5.09
CA SER A 43 15.36 -0.67 -5.11
C SER A 43 15.17 -0.17 -6.53
N ARG A 44 14.17 0.66 -6.72
CA ARG A 44 13.88 1.32 -7.99
C ARG A 44 13.47 2.75 -7.74
N GLU A 45 13.44 3.53 -8.82
CA GLU A 45 12.85 4.85 -8.76
C GLU A 45 11.36 4.75 -8.39
N ARG A 46 10.92 5.64 -7.48
CA ARG A 46 9.52 5.81 -7.12
C ARG A 46 9.15 7.27 -7.19
N GLN A 47 8.12 7.59 -7.95
CA GLN A 47 7.44 8.87 -7.81
C GLN A 47 6.49 8.80 -6.63
N TYR A 48 6.31 9.93 -5.95
CA TYR A 48 5.30 10.05 -4.90
C TYR A 48 4.78 11.48 -4.82
N LYS A 49 3.52 11.62 -4.43
CA LYS A 49 2.90 12.92 -4.16
C LYS A 49 2.61 13.07 -2.68
N VAL A 50 2.73 14.29 -2.18
CA VAL A 50 2.41 14.65 -0.79
C VAL A 50 1.38 15.76 -0.81
N TYR A 51 0.25 15.54 -0.16
CA TYR A 51 -0.77 16.54 0.09
C TYR A 51 -0.68 17.05 1.52
N VAL A 52 -0.59 18.37 1.67
CA VAL A 52 -0.51 19.06 2.97
C VAL A 52 -1.66 20.05 3.07
N PRO A 53 -2.58 19.90 4.04
CA PRO A 53 -3.62 20.88 4.32
C PRO A 53 -3.06 22.27 4.65
N ASP A 54 -3.78 23.31 4.25
CA ASP A 54 -3.47 24.70 4.59
C ASP A 54 -3.65 24.92 6.10
N GLY A 55 -2.73 25.67 6.71
CA GLY A 55 -2.76 25.96 8.14
C GLY A 55 -2.51 24.75 9.05
N LEU A 56 -2.02 23.64 8.51
CA LEU A 56 -1.73 22.43 9.29
C LEU A 56 -0.76 22.71 10.44
N VAL A 57 -1.16 22.33 11.66
CA VAL A 57 -0.31 22.39 12.86
C VAL A 57 0.62 21.18 12.88
N THR A 58 1.92 21.42 13.08
CA THR A 58 2.95 20.37 13.13
C THR A 58 3.57 20.26 14.55
N PRO A 59 4.08 19.08 14.96
CA PRO A 59 4.17 17.84 14.20
C PRO A 59 2.79 17.16 13.98
N ALA A 60 2.55 16.73 12.74
CA ALA A 60 1.27 16.19 12.30
C ALA A 60 1.35 14.68 12.01
N PRO A 61 0.24 13.94 12.12
CA PRO A 61 0.16 12.56 11.64
C PRO A 61 0.45 12.43 10.14
N MET A 62 0.98 11.29 9.74
CA MET A 62 1.20 10.91 8.34
C MET A 62 0.36 9.69 7.98
N VAL A 63 -0.35 9.74 6.85
CA VAL A 63 -1.01 8.59 6.25
C VAL A 63 -0.41 8.34 4.87
N MET A 64 0.22 7.17 4.70
CA MET A 64 0.67 6.68 3.41
C MET A 64 -0.44 5.84 2.77
N ALA A 65 -0.90 6.21 1.58
CA ALA A 65 -1.98 5.52 0.87
C ALA A 65 -1.48 4.88 -0.43
N LEU A 66 -1.55 3.54 -0.49
CA LEU A 66 -0.99 2.72 -1.57
C LEU A 66 -2.09 2.32 -2.55
N HIS A 67 -1.95 2.76 -3.81
CA HIS A 67 -2.88 2.43 -4.88
C HIS A 67 -2.89 0.92 -5.20
N GLY A 68 -3.98 0.43 -5.78
CA GLY A 68 -4.08 -0.92 -6.33
C GLY A 68 -3.45 -1.06 -7.72
N CYS A 69 -3.61 -2.24 -8.32
CA CYS A 69 -3.17 -2.49 -9.69
C CYS A 69 -3.87 -1.55 -10.68
N GLN A 70 -3.18 -1.17 -11.76
CA GLN A 70 -3.63 -0.25 -12.82
C GLN A 70 -3.94 1.19 -12.38
N GLN A 71 -3.96 1.47 -11.08
CA GLN A 71 -4.13 2.80 -10.52
C GLN A 71 -2.80 3.56 -10.42
N THR A 72 -2.91 4.84 -10.08
CA THR A 72 -1.80 5.77 -9.88
C THR A 72 -1.97 6.53 -8.56
N HIS A 73 -0.95 7.28 -8.14
CA HIS A 73 -1.08 8.23 -7.02
C HIS A 73 -2.16 9.30 -7.26
N ASP A 74 -2.52 9.59 -8.52
CA ASP A 74 -3.52 10.60 -8.84
C ASP A 74 -4.94 10.09 -8.61
N ASP A 75 -5.18 8.81 -8.86
CA ASP A 75 -6.46 8.17 -8.54
C ASP A 75 -6.70 8.16 -7.02
N VAL A 76 -5.65 7.91 -6.23
CA VAL A 76 -5.70 8.00 -4.76
C VAL A 76 -6.08 9.41 -4.30
N LEU A 77 -5.38 10.43 -4.79
CA LEU A 77 -5.62 11.83 -4.37
C LEU A 77 -6.98 12.36 -4.83
N ARG A 78 -7.46 11.91 -6.00
CA ARG A 78 -8.69 12.41 -6.64
C ARG A 78 -9.95 11.69 -6.16
N ASP A 79 -9.91 10.36 -6.01
CA ASP A 79 -11.13 9.54 -5.91
C ASP A 79 -11.39 9.00 -4.51
N TRP A 80 -10.35 8.82 -3.68
CA TRP A 80 -10.48 8.09 -2.40
C TRP A 80 -11.03 8.93 -1.24
N GLY A 81 -11.30 10.22 -1.47
CA GLY A 81 -11.79 11.15 -0.43
C GLY A 81 -10.76 11.46 0.66
N LEU A 82 -9.52 10.97 0.54
CA LEU A 82 -8.48 11.12 1.55
C LEU A 82 -7.91 12.55 1.64
N THR A 83 -7.95 13.34 0.57
CA THR A 83 -7.52 14.75 0.61
C THR A 83 -8.46 15.59 1.47
N ALA A 84 -9.77 15.42 1.32
CA ALA A 84 -10.76 16.06 2.19
C ALA A 84 -10.69 15.55 3.64
N ALA A 85 -10.38 14.27 3.83
CA ALA A 85 -10.15 13.74 5.17
C ALA A 85 -8.88 14.33 5.80
N ALA A 86 -7.82 14.54 5.02
CA ALA A 86 -6.60 15.21 5.47
C ALA A 86 -6.89 16.63 5.94
N ASP A 87 -7.67 17.40 5.17
CA ASP A 87 -8.10 18.75 5.55
C ASP A 87 -8.91 18.76 6.86
N ARG A 88 -9.86 17.83 6.99
CA ARG A 88 -10.75 17.77 8.15
C ARG A 88 -10.07 17.27 9.41
N PHE A 89 -9.15 16.33 9.29
CA PHE A 89 -8.56 15.62 10.42
C PHE A 89 -7.11 16.02 10.73
N GLY A 90 -6.49 16.82 9.87
CA GLY A 90 -5.16 17.39 10.11
C GLY A 90 -4.05 16.36 10.01
N PHE A 91 -3.93 15.67 8.87
CA PHE A 91 -2.81 14.76 8.59
C PHE A 91 -2.17 15.06 7.23
N ILE A 92 -0.91 14.68 7.08
CA ILE A 92 -0.18 14.72 5.81
C ILE A 92 -0.45 13.41 5.06
N LEU A 93 -0.94 13.52 3.82
CA LEU A 93 -1.22 12.37 2.96
C LEU A 93 -0.08 12.15 1.98
N VAL A 94 0.46 10.94 1.96
CA VAL A 94 1.53 10.52 1.04
C VAL A 94 0.97 9.47 0.10
N ALA A 95 1.07 9.69 -1.21
CA ALA A 95 0.63 8.77 -2.25
C ALA A 95 1.83 8.34 -3.12
N PRO A 96 2.51 7.24 -2.76
CA PRO A 96 3.56 6.64 -3.59
C PRO A 96 3.01 6.05 -4.89
N PHE A 97 3.86 5.96 -5.92
CA PHE A 97 3.53 5.37 -7.21
C PHE A 97 4.61 4.40 -7.69
N ILE A 98 4.15 3.25 -8.22
CA ILE A 98 5.01 2.29 -8.93
C ILE A 98 5.38 2.87 -10.31
N THR A 99 6.54 3.51 -10.40
CA THR A 99 7.09 4.03 -11.67
C THR A 99 7.67 2.93 -12.56
N SER A 100 8.25 1.89 -11.95
CA SER A 100 8.75 0.70 -12.64
C SER A 100 8.73 -0.52 -11.72
N TYR A 101 8.60 -1.71 -12.27
CA TYR A 101 8.50 -2.97 -11.52
C TYR A 101 9.16 -4.13 -12.27
N ASP A 102 9.46 -5.23 -11.59
CA ASP A 102 9.97 -6.48 -12.16
C ASP A 102 9.02 -7.65 -11.96
N GLY A 103 9.37 -8.81 -12.51
CA GLY A 103 8.52 -9.99 -12.42
C GLY A 103 7.24 -9.87 -13.25
N LEU A 104 6.54 -10.98 -13.37
CA LEU A 104 5.26 -11.02 -14.08
C LEU A 104 4.17 -10.53 -13.13
N ARG A 105 3.68 -9.32 -13.39
CA ARG A 105 2.57 -8.70 -12.66
C ARG A 105 1.81 -7.73 -13.56
N ASN A 106 0.55 -7.46 -13.21
CA ASN A 106 -0.26 -6.45 -13.90
C ASN A 106 0.35 -5.06 -13.71
N THR A 107 -0.02 -4.13 -14.60
CA THR A 107 0.46 -2.75 -14.61
C THR A 107 0.29 -2.09 -13.24
N ASN A 108 1.35 -1.42 -12.77
CA ASN A 108 1.40 -0.69 -11.50
C ASN A 108 1.10 -1.54 -10.25
N CYS A 109 1.12 -2.86 -10.30
CA CYS A 109 0.91 -3.66 -9.10
C CYS A 109 2.13 -3.68 -8.18
N TRP A 110 1.88 -3.54 -6.89
CA TRP A 110 2.82 -3.90 -5.85
C TRP A 110 3.04 -5.42 -5.85
N GLY A 111 4.30 -5.84 -5.75
CA GLY A 111 4.73 -7.23 -5.90
C GLY A 111 4.77 -7.97 -4.56
N PHE A 112 3.73 -7.85 -3.73
CA PHE A 112 3.70 -8.40 -2.37
C PHE A 112 4.01 -9.91 -2.29
N TRP A 113 3.82 -10.66 -3.39
CA TRP A 113 4.11 -12.09 -3.49
C TRP A 113 5.50 -12.40 -4.09
N LEU A 114 6.29 -11.40 -4.44
CA LEU A 114 7.65 -11.62 -4.91
C LEU A 114 8.58 -11.57 -3.71
N ASP A 115 9.46 -12.56 -3.60
CA ASP A 115 10.41 -12.69 -2.47
C ASP A 115 11.18 -11.38 -2.22
N GLN A 116 11.70 -10.75 -3.28
CA GLN A 116 12.43 -9.48 -3.14
C GLN A 116 11.58 -8.29 -2.62
N HIS A 117 10.26 -8.42 -2.53
CA HIS A 117 9.32 -7.35 -2.17
C HIS A 117 8.46 -7.68 -0.96
N ARG A 118 8.88 -8.65 -0.14
CA ARG A 118 8.23 -8.98 1.13
C ARG A 118 9.17 -8.92 2.33
N HIS A 119 10.39 -8.42 2.17
CA HIS A 119 11.40 -8.38 3.22
C HIS A 119 11.89 -6.96 3.51
N GLN A 120 12.24 -6.70 4.76
CA GLN A 120 12.90 -5.46 5.16
C GLN A 120 14.28 -5.31 4.49
N GLY A 121 14.71 -4.06 4.24
CA GLY A 121 16.03 -3.75 3.70
C GLY A 121 16.18 -4.03 2.21
N ARG A 122 15.09 -4.33 1.49
CA ARG A 122 15.10 -4.56 0.04
C ARG A 122 13.74 -4.24 -0.59
N GLY A 123 13.77 -4.01 -1.90
CA GLY A 123 12.58 -3.93 -2.73
C GLY A 123 11.60 -2.82 -2.34
N GLU A 124 10.33 -3.07 -2.65
CA GLU A 124 9.23 -2.13 -2.45
C GLU A 124 8.96 -1.76 -0.99
N PRO A 125 9.02 -2.68 0.00
CA PRO A 125 8.85 -2.31 1.40
C PRO A 125 9.88 -1.26 1.84
N GLU A 126 11.15 -1.47 1.49
CA GLU A 126 12.21 -0.52 1.85
C GLU A 126 12.10 0.78 1.04
N ASP A 127 11.72 0.74 -0.25
CA ASP A 127 11.46 1.96 -1.02
C ASP A 127 10.35 2.82 -0.36
N LEU A 128 9.28 2.20 0.11
CA LEU A 128 8.18 2.88 0.79
C LEU A 128 8.62 3.44 2.16
N HIS A 129 9.40 2.69 2.93
CA HIS A 129 10.00 3.18 4.16
C HIS A 129 10.90 4.41 3.90
N GLN A 130 11.76 4.37 2.88
CA GLN A 130 12.61 5.50 2.50
C GLN A 130 11.80 6.72 2.03
N ILE A 131 10.67 6.53 1.33
CA ILE A 131 9.73 7.63 1.04
C ILE A 131 9.21 8.24 2.35
N GLY A 132 8.80 7.43 3.32
CA GLY A 132 8.38 7.91 4.65
C GLY A 132 9.46 8.76 5.32
N ARG A 133 10.70 8.27 5.37
CA ARG A 133 11.87 9.01 5.90
C ARG A 133 12.12 10.33 5.16
N GLN A 134 11.97 10.32 3.85
CA GLN A 134 12.10 11.51 3.00
C GLN A 134 11.01 12.55 3.25
N VAL A 135 9.78 12.12 3.56
CA VAL A 135 8.68 13.00 3.95
C VAL A 135 8.94 13.57 5.35
N GLU A 136 9.35 12.76 6.33
CA GLU A 136 9.71 13.22 7.68
C GLU A 136 10.84 14.27 7.68
N ALA A 137 11.79 14.16 6.76
CA ALA A 137 12.87 15.13 6.64
C ALA A 137 12.42 16.49 6.08
N ARG A 138 11.27 16.54 5.39
CA ARG A 138 10.75 17.73 4.71
C ARG A 138 9.58 18.38 5.43
N PHE A 139 8.79 17.58 6.14
CA PHE A 139 7.56 18.00 6.79
C PHE A 139 7.61 17.62 8.27
N GLY A 140 7.00 18.44 9.14
CA GLY A 140 6.93 18.15 10.57
C GLY A 140 5.97 16.99 10.84
N ILE A 141 6.49 15.76 10.81
CA ILE A 141 5.73 14.53 11.07
C ILE A 141 5.88 14.11 12.54
N ASP A 142 4.78 13.71 13.17
CA ASP A 142 4.82 13.08 14.48
C ASP A 142 5.26 11.60 14.34
N PRO A 143 6.43 11.20 14.87
CA PRO A 143 6.93 9.84 14.74
C PRO A 143 6.06 8.80 15.45
N ARG A 144 5.15 9.22 16.34
CA ARG A 144 4.18 8.30 16.97
C ARG A 144 2.96 8.02 16.11
N ARG A 145 2.73 8.80 15.05
CA ARG A 145 1.47 8.81 14.28
C ARG A 145 1.76 8.68 12.77
N ARG A 146 2.40 7.56 12.41
CA ARG A 146 2.73 7.18 11.03
C ARG A 146 1.90 5.96 10.66
N TYR A 147 1.08 6.10 9.62
CA TYR A 147 0.09 5.10 9.26
C TYR A 147 0.22 4.72 7.79
N VAL A 148 -0.24 3.51 7.46
CA VAL A 148 -0.29 3.04 6.08
C VAL A 148 -1.61 2.35 5.77
N THR A 149 -2.18 2.68 4.61
CA THR A 149 -3.40 2.07 4.08
C THR A 149 -3.24 1.78 2.60
N GLY A 150 -4.09 0.92 2.04
CA GLY A 150 -4.17 0.73 0.60
C GLY A 150 -5.41 0.00 0.15
N LEU A 151 -5.53 -0.17 -1.17
CA LEU A 151 -6.53 -1.00 -1.86
C LEU A 151 -5.80 -2.13 -2.61
N SER A 152 -6.37 -3.34 -2.66
CA SER A 152 -5.89 -4.42 -3.54
C SER A 152 -4.43 -4.80 -3.26
N SER A 153 -3.58 -4.83 -4.29
CA SER A 153 -2.12 -5.02 -4.15
C SER A 153 -1.47 -3.99 -3.22
N GLY A 154 -1.97 -2.74 -3.18
CA GLY A 154 -1.52 -1.73 -2.23
C GLY A 154 -1.94 -2.05 -0.78
N ALA A 155 -3.11 -2.64 -0.57
CA ALA A 155 -3.54 -3.13 0.73
C ALA A 155 -2.69 -4.31 1.21
N ALA A 156 -2.38 -5.26 0.31
CA ALA A 156 -1.44 -6.35 0.59
C ALA A 156 -0.03 -5.82 0.92
N MET A 157 0.45 -4.79 0.21
CA MET A 157 1.72 -4.14 0.52
C MET A 157 1.68 -3.36 1.86
N ALA A 158 0.54 -2.77 2.23
CA ALA A 158 0.37 -2.17 3.55
C ALA A 158 0.48 -3.22 4.68
N VAL A 159 -0.02 -4.44 4.45
CA VAL A 159 0.17 -5.59 5.36
C VAL A 159 1.64 -6.04 5.37
N VAL A 160 2.33 -6.04 4.23
CA VAL A 160 3.79 -6.30 4.19
C VAL A 160 4.55 -5.26 5.02
N LEU A 161 4.24 -3.97 4.90
CA LEU A 161 4.86 -2.92 5.69
C LEU A 161 4.58 -3.03 7.19
N SER A 162 3.39 -3.50 7.58
CA SER A 162 3.07 -3.71 9.00
C SER A 162 3.84 -4.88 9.63
N VAL A 163 4.49 -5.71 8.82
CA VAL A 163 5.36 -6.81 9.26
C VAL A 163 6.83 -6.41 9.14
N THR A 164 7.23 -5.95 7.95
CA THR A 164 8.63 -5.63 7.58
C THR A 164 9.13 -4.29 8.12
N HIS A 165 8.25 -3.40 8.57
CA HIS A 165 8.63 -2.12 9.16
C HIS A 165 7.75 -1.85 10.38
N ASN A 166 7.61 -2.87 11.23
CA ASN A 166 6.68 -2.83 12.33
C ASN A 166 7.12 -1.93 13.50
N GLU A 167 8.39 -1.52 13.48
CA GLU A 167 8.96 -0.48 14.33
C GLU A 167 8.68 0.96 13.83
N TYR A 168 8.27 1.11 12.56
CA TYR A 168 8.08 2.40 11.91
C TYR A 168 6.60 2.84 11.93
N PHE A 169 5.69 1.97 11.50
CA PHE A 169 4.25 2.30 11.44
C PHE A 169 3.55 2.05 12.78
N ALA A 170 2.62 2.92 13.15
CA ALA A 170 1.83 2.79 14.38
C ALA A 170 0.58 1.91 14.21
N ALA A 171 -0.01 1.89 13.01
CA ALA A 171 -1.15 1.09 12.63
C ALA A 171 -1.23 0.97 11.09
N ALA A 172 -1.90 -0.08 10.60
CA ALA A 172 -2.13 -0.31 9.17
C ALA A 172 -3.60 -0.59 8.86
N ALA A 173 -4.04 -0.26 7.64
CA ALA A 173 -5.37 -0.60 7.15
C ALA A 173 -5.30 -1.26 5.76
N SER A 174 -6.11 -2.30 5.55
CA SER A 174 -6.11 -3.11 4.34
C SER A 174 -7.52 -3.17 3.76
N ALA A 175 -7.78 -2.45 2.67
CA ALA A 175 -9.02 -2.54 1.92
C ALA A 175 -8.89 -3.56 0.78
N SER A 176 -9.62 -4.68 0.86
CA SER A 176 -9.55 -5.79 -0.10
C SER A 176 -8.10 -6.22 -0.38
N GLY A 177 -7.31 -6.43 0.68
CA GLY A 177 -5.92 -6.86 0.62
C GLY A 177 -5.73 -8.33 0.99
N LEU A 178 -4.47 -8.75 1.12
CA LEU A 178 -4.10 -10.14 1.35
C LEU A 178 -3.22 -10.32 2.59
N PRO A 179 -3.29 -11.49 3.26
CA PRO A 179 -2.33 -11.88 4.28
C PRO A 179 -0.87 -11.81 3.82
N TYR A 180 0.03 -11.59 4.78
CA TYR A 180 1.47 -11.59 4.52
C TYR A 180 1.94 -12.95 3.99
N GLY A 181 2.86 -12.95 3.03
CA GLY A 181 3.47 -14.17 2.51
C GLY A 181 2.60 -14.97 1.53
N GLU A 182 1.43 -14.45 1.17
CA GLU A 182 0.55 -15.02 0.13
C GLU A 182 1.17 -14.96 -1.28
N ASP A 183 0.57 -15.72 -2.19
CA ASP A 183 1.04 -15.89 -3.55
C ASP A 183 0.17 -15.14 -4.58
N ALA A 184 0.61 -15.09 -5.84
CA ALA A 184 -0.19 -14.57 -6.93
C ALA A 184 -1.52 -15.34 -7.11
N ALA A 185 -1.58 -16.61 -6.70
CA ALA A 185 -2.78 -17.46 -6.74
C ALA A 185 -3.84 -17.08 -5.69
N SER A 186 -3.51 -16.19 -4.74
CA SER A 186 -4.41 -15.69 -3.72
C SER A 186 -5.33 -14.56 -4.22
N VAL A 187 -5.23 -14.22 -5.52
CA VAL A 187 -6.12 -13.31 -6.23
C VAL A 187 -6.85 -14.07 -7.34
N SER A 188 -8.13 -13.74 -7.54
CA SER A 188 -8.92 -14.25 -8.65
C SER A 188 -8.68 -13.43 -9.92
N PHE A 189 -8.38 -14.11 -11.04
CA PHE A 189 -8.16 -13.49 -12.35
C PHE A 189 -9.37 -13.59 -13.29
N SER A 190 -10.42 -14.32 -12.91
CA SER A 190 -11.62 -14.51 -13.73
C SER A 190 -12.78 -15.05 -12.92
N GLY A 191 -14.00 -14.66 -13.31
CA GLY A 191 -15.24 -15.19 -12.74
C GLY A 191 -15.76 -14.39 -11.54
N CYS A 192 -17.06 -14.53 -11.29
CA CYS A 192 -17.74 -13.93 -10.14
C CYS A 192 -18.88 -14.87 -9.70
N PRO A 193 -18.78 -15.53 -8.53
CA PRO A 193 -17.73 -15.37 -7.51
C PRO A 193 -16.34 -15.80 -8.03
N GLY A 194 -15.29 -15.13 -7.55
CA GLY A 194 -13.91 -15.41 -7.91
C GLY A 194 -13.36 -16.70 -7.29
N ASN A 195 -12.18 -17.14 -7.73
CA ASN A 195 -11.49 -18.30 -7.19
C ASN A 195 -10.03 -17.96 -6.83
N ALA A 196 -9.61 -18.31 -5.62
CA ALA A 196 -8.27 -18.06 -5.11
C ALA A 196 -7.83 -19.17 -4.14
N SER A 197 -6.53 -19.37 -4.01
CA SER A 197 -5.91 -20.29 -3.05
C SER A 197 -5.14 -19.52 -2.01
N PHE A 198 -5.24 -19.92 -0.74
CA PHE A 198 -4.57 -19.23 0.37
C PHE A 198 -3.65 -20.17 1.12
N HIS A 199 -2.57 -19.63 1.66
CA HIS A 199 -1.79 -20.33 2.67
C HIS A 199 -2.63 -20.55 3.93
N ALA A 200 -2.31 -21.60 4.69
CA ALA A 200 -2.94 -21.81 5.99
C ALA A 200 -2.56 -20.67 6.94
N VAL A 201 -3.50 -20.21 7.77
CA VAL A 201 -3.28 -19.08 8.68
C VAL A 201 -2.07 -19.27 9.59
N ASN A 202 -1.82 -20.50 10.07
CA ASN A 202 -0.65 -20.81 10.89
C ASN A 202 0.68 -20.65 10.13
N GLN A 203 0.70 -20.92 8.82
CA GLN A 203 1.86 -20.67 7.96
C GLN A 203 2.09 -19.16 7.82
N VAL A 204 1.04 -18.40 7.52
CA VAL A 204 1.09 -16.92 7.46
C VAL A 204 1.66 -16.35 8.76
N VAL A 205 1.16 -16.79 9.91
CA VAL A 205 1.63 -16.36 11.24
C VAL A 205 3.11 -16.73 11.46
N ALA A 206 3.51 -17.93 11.06
CA ALA A 206 4.91 -18.35 11.15
C ALA A 206 5.83 -17.46 10.30
N ASP A 207 5.37 -17.04 9.12
CA ASP A 207 6.13 -16.18 8.21
C ASP A 207 6.25 -14.77 8.77
N MET A 208 5.15 -14.21 9.28
CA MET A 208 5.15 -12.91 9.97
C MET A 208 6.09 -12.90 11.19
N ARG A 209 6.11 -13.98 11.98
CA ARG A 209 7.01 -14.11 13.14
C ARG A 209 8.49 -14.15 12.76
N ARG A 210 8.82 -14.70 11.59
CA ARG A 210 10.21 -14.76 11.10
C ARG A 210 10.69 -13.43 10.53
N GLU A 211 9.77 -12.62 10.00
CA GLU A 211 10.12 -11.34 9.36
C GLU A 211 10.12 -10.16 10.33
N ARG A 212 9.17 -10.08 11.26
CA ARG A 212 9.00 -8.87 12.09
C ARG A 212 10.25 -8.51 12.90
N ASN A 213 10.50 -7.22 13.03
CA ASN A 213 11.69 -6.69 13.71
C ASN A 213 11.43 -6.22 15.15
N ALA A 214 10.25 -5.66 15.42
CA ALA A 214 9.82 -5.31 16.77
C ALA A 214 8.85 -6.37 17.34
N SER A 215 8.82 -6.50 18.66
CA SER A 215 7.84 -7.34 19.35
C SER A 215 6.45 -6.69 19.42
N ASP A 216 6.38 -5.38 19.24
CA ASP A 216 5.15 -4.62 19.45
C ASP A 216 4.13 -4.91 18.34
N PRO A 217 2.88 -5.28 18.70
CA PRO A 217 1.86 -5.61 17.73
C PRO A 217 1.36 -4.33 17.05
N ILE A 218 1.48 -4.24 15.73
CA ILE A 218 0.80 -3.22 14.93
C ILE A 218 -0.68 -3.61 14.79
N PRO A 219 -1.63 -2.78 15.25
CA PRO A 219 -3.04 -3.00 15.00
C PRO A 219 -3.36 -2.91 13.51
N LEU A 220 -4.21 -3.82 13.02
CA LEU A 220 -4.68 -3.84 11.64
C LEU A 220 -6.17 -3.53 11.55
N LEU A 221 -6.59 -2.69 10.60
CA LEU A 221 -7.97 -2.59 10.16
C LEU A 221 -8.15 -3.33 8.82
N VAL A 222 -9.10 -4.24 8.73
CA VAL A 222 -9.42 -4.98 7.49
C VAL A 222 -10.77 -4.52 6.97
N LEU A 223 -10.80 -3.92 5.79
CA LEU A 223 -12.03 -3.53 5.10
C LEU A 223 -12.25 -4.49 3.93
N GLN A 224 -13.42 -5.12 3.86
CA GLN A 224 -13.68 -6.13 2.84
C GLN A 224 -15.15 -6.11 2.41
N ASN A 225 -15.36 -6.01 1.10
CA ASN A 225 -16.63 -6.37 0.50
C ASN A 225 -16.74 -7.90 0.41
N ASN A 226 -17.78 -8.49 0.97
CA ASN A 226 -18.01 -9.94 0.89
C ASN A 226 -18.36 -10.40 -0.54
N GLN A 227 -18.75 -9.47 -1.42
CA GLN A 227 -19.04 -9.71 -2.83
C GLN A 227 -17.87 -9.37 -3.76
N ASP A 228 -16.68 -9.08 -3.21
CA ASP A 228 -15.47 -8.84 -4.00
C ASP A 228 -15.08 -10.11 -4.77
N CYS A 229 -15.02 -10.01 -6.11
CA CYS A 229 -14.71 -11.12 -7.00
C CYS A 229 -13.22 -11.21 -7.38
N THR A 230 -12.40 -10.23 -6.99
CA THR A 230 -10.95 -10.22 -7.23
C THR A 230 -10.19 -10.68 -6.00
N VAL A 231 -10.36 -9.99 -4.87
CA VAL A 231 -9.81 -10.39 -3.57
C VAL A 231 -10.95 -10.89 -2.73
N ILE A 232 -11.21 -12.19 -2.84
CA ILE A 232 -12.38 -12.82 -2.27
C ILE A 232 -12.36 -12.80 -0.74
N GLN A 233 -13.55 -12.81 -0.16
CA GLN A 233 -13.84 -12.67 1.27
C GLN A 233 -12.94 -13.48 2.24
N PRO A 234 -12.55 -14.74 1.94
CA PRO A 234 -11.61 -15.47 2.77
C PRO A 234 -10.30 -14.72 3.07
N ALA A 235 -9.80 -13.88 2.16
CA ALA A 235 -8.61 -13.06 2.39
C ALA A 235 -8.74 -12.17 3.63
N GLY A 236 -9.86 -11.45 3.75
CA GLY A 236 -10.14 -10.57 4.89
C GLY A 236 -10.29 -11.34 6.21
N ARG A 237 -10.87 -12.54 6.17
CA ARG A 237 -10.95 -13.41 7.37
C ARG A 237 -9.57 -13.93 7.77
N ASN A 238 -8.76 -14.38 6.81
CA ASN A 238 -7.41 -14.87 7.07
C ASN A 238 -6.51 -13.76 7.63
N LEU A 239 -6.66 -12.50 7.16
CA LEU A 239 -5.97 -11.34 7.74
C LEU A 239 -6.32 -11.15 9.21
N ARG A 240 -7.62 -11.17 9.54
CA ARG A 240 -8.07 -11.09 10.93
C ARG A 240 -7.50 -12.23 11.78
N ASP A 241 -7.64 -13.46 11.31
CA ASP A 241 -7.25 -14.64 12.07
C ASP A 241 -5.73 -14.71 12.27
N ALA A 242 -4.94 -14.29 11.27
CA ALA A 242 -3.49 -14.18 11.40
C ALA A 242 -3.08 -13.13 12.45
N GLN A 243 -3.74 -11.97 12.48
CA GLN A 243 -3.46 -10.94 13.49
C GLN A 243 -3.78 -11.41 14.91
N LEU A 244 -4.88 -12.14 15.10
CA LEU A 244 -5.24 -12.72 16.40
C LEU A 244 -4.24 -13.78 16.84
N GLN A 245 -3.88 -14.73 15.97
CA GLN A 245 -2.89 -15.77 16.27
C GLN A 245 -1.47 -15.22 16.46
N LEU A 246 -1.13 -14.11 15.83
CA LEU A 246 0.17 -13.46 16.01
C LEU A 246 0.26 -12.72 17.35
N ASN A 247 -0.81 -12.02 17.75
CA ASN A 247 -0.72 -10.97 18.78
C ASN A 247 -1.63 -11.19 20.02
N GLY A 248 -2.64 -12.06 19.96
CA GLY A 248 -3.59 -12.29 21.05
C GLY A 248 -3.11 -13.25 22.13
N GLY A 249 -2.11 -14.08 21.84
CA GLY A 249 -1.74 -15.20 22.71
C GLY A 249 -2.85 -16.24 22.83
N ALA A 250 -2.60 -17.31 23.59
CA ALA A 250 -3.47 -18.50 23.63
C ALA A 250 -4.91 -18.24 24.13
N ALA A 251 -5.18 -17.08 24.73
CA ALA A 251 -6.52 -16.75 25.22
C ALA A 251 -7.35 -15.97 24.19
N ARG A 252 -6.72 -15.27 23.22
CA ARG A 252 -7.31 -14.27 22.28
C ARG A 252 -6.89 -14.56 20.83
N ASP A 253 -6.51 -15.79 20.51
CA ASP A 253 -6.05 -16.15 19.16
C ASP A 253 -7.19 -16.52 18.20
N THR A 254 -8.44 -16.55 18.69
CA THR A 254 -9.64 -16.73 17.86
C THR A 254 -10.58 -15.52 17.88
N PRO A 255 -11.38 -15.32 16.82
CA PRO A 255 -12.37 -14.24 16.77
C PRO A 255 -13.41 -14.31 17.91
N ALA A 256 -13.79 -15.52 18.32
CA ALA A 256 -14.80 -15.69 19.38
C ALA A 256 -14.30 -15.21 20.74
N GLU A 257 -13.00 -15.38 21.01
CA GLU A 257 -12.41 -15.06 22.31
C GLU A 257 -11.91 -13.62 22.41
N ALA A 258 -11.52 -13.02 21.28
CA ALA A 258 -10.97 -11.67 21.23
C ALA A 258 -12.04 -10.58 20.97
N LEU A 259 -13.27 -10.96 20.57
CA LEU A 259 -14.32 -10.00 20.21
C LEU A 259 -14.73 -9.17 21.43
N ALA A 260 -14.52 -7.87 21.35
CA ALA A 260 -14.89 -6.90 22.37
C ALA A 260 -16.22 -6.21 22.07
N GLN A 261 -16.42 -5.83 20.80
CA GLN A 261 -17.58 -5.08 20.37
C GLN A 261 -17.89 -5.34 18.89
N GLN A 262 -19.16 -5.23 18.53
CA GLN A 262 -19.60 -5.13 17.14
C GLN A 262 -20.67 -4.05 17.02
N ARG A 263 -20.61 -3.26 15.94
CA ARG A 263 -21.57 -2.18 15.65
C ARG A 263 -21.77 -2.00 14.14
N PRO A 264 -22.89 -1.41 13.71
CA PRO A 264 -23.03 -0.91 12.35
C PRO A 264 -21.91 0.09 12.01
N CYS A 265 -21.45 0.06 10.76
CA CYS A 265 -20.38 0.96 10.32
C CYS A 265 -20.82 2.43 10.35
N THR A 266 -19.90 3.30 10.74
CA THR A 266 -20.12 4.75 10.76
C THR A 266 -18.79 5.48 10.57
N PRO A 267 -18.77 6.60 9.82
CA PRO A 267 -19.88 7.16 9.05
C PRO A 267 -20.13 6.41 7.73
N VAL A 268 -21.35 6.57 7.21
CA VAL A 268 -21.78 5.99 5.92
C VAL A 268 -22.27 7.10 5.01
N ASN A 269 -22.02 6.96 3.71
CA ASN A 269 -22.60 7.82 2.68
C ASN A 269 -23.62 7.02 1.85
N GLY A 270 -24.91 7.20 2.11
CA GLY A 270 -25.97 6.40 1.49
C GLY A 270 -26.11 5.02 2.16
N PRO A 271 -26.38 3.94 1.40
CA PRO A 271 -26.60 2.62 1.97
C PRO A 271 -25.33 2.08 2.64
N ASP A 272 -25.47 1.48 3.82
CA ASP A 272 -24.36 0.84 4.54
C ASP A 272 -24.06 -0.57 4.03
N TYR A 273 -24.94 -1.16 3.21
CA TYR A 273 -24.83 -2.54 2.70
C TYR A 273 -24.75 -3.60 3.81
N GLY A 274 -25.43 -3.35 4.94
CA GLY A 274 -25.39 -4.22 6.11
C GLY A 274 -24.00 -4.30 6.74
N CYS A 275 -23.22 -3.22 6.63
CA CYS A 275 -21.86 -3.17 7.11
C CYS A 275 -21.76 -3.34 8.62
N GLN A 276 -20.88 -4.24 9.04
CA GLN A 276 -20.55 -4.51 10.44
C GLN A 276 -19.08 -4.16 10.69
N GLN A 277 -18.83 -3.32 11.69
CA GLN A 277 -17.52 -3.09 12.26
C GLN A 277 -17.38 -3.94 13.54
N SER A 278 -16.39 -4.83 13.57
CA SER A 278 -16.07 -5.67 14.72
C SER A 278 -14.70 -5.30 15.28
N PHE A 279 -14.60 -5.26 16.60
CA PHE A 279 -13.41 -4.86 17.36
C PHE A 279 -12.89 -6.07 18.12
N TYR A 280 -11.65 -6.46 17.84
CA TYR A 280 -10.98 -7.53 18.55
C TYR A 280 -9.81 -6.94 19.34
N THR A 281 -9.90 -6.96 20.66
CA THR A 281 -8.96 -6.24 21.54
C THR A 281 -8.09 -7.20 22.34
N VAL A 282 -7.01 -6.66 22.91
CA VAL A 282 -6.03 -7.40 23.71
C VAL A 282 -6.63 -8.17 24.90
N ASP A 283 -7.78 -7.74 25.40
CA ASP A 283 -8.45 -8.26 26.60
C ASP A 283 -9.94 -8.61 26.37
N ALA A 284 -10.42 -8.47 25.13
CA ALA A 284 -11.83 -8.58 24.76
C ALA A 284 -12.75 -7.58 25.49
N GLN A 285 -12.24 -6.42 25.90
CA GLN A 285 -13.03 -5.33 26.48
C GLN A 285 -13.22 -4.16 25.48
N PRO A 286 -14.42 -3.57 25.42
CA PRO A 286 -14.65 -2.35 24.65
C PRO A 286 -13.74 -1.21 25.09
N GLY A 287 -13.18 -0.47 24.13
CA GLY A 287 -12.30 0.67 24.38
C GLY A 287 -10.84 0.31 24.64
N SER A 288 -10.52 -0.97 24.86
CA SER A 288 -9.14 -1.44 24.93
C SER A 288 -8.47 -1.40 23.55
N ARG A 289 -7.14 -1.47 23.54
CA ARG A 289 -6.34 -1.44 22.31
C ARG A 289 -6.72 -2.61 21.41
N SER A 290 -7.11 -2.30 20.18
CA SER A 290 -7.38 -3.28 19.14
C SER A 290 -6.12 -4.06 18.76
N LEU A 291 -6.27 -5.38 18.61
CA LEU A 291 -5.35 -6.24 17.87
C LEU A 291 -5.66 -6.15 16.37
N VAL A 292 -6.95 -6.29 16.04
CA VAL A 292 -7.48 -6.15 14.69
C VAL A 292 -8.91 -5.64 14.75
N GLU A 293 -9.30 -4.84 13.77
CA GLU A 293 -10.69 -4.46 13.51
C GLU A 293 -11.09 -4.93 12.12
N THR A 294 -12.36 -5.28 11.93
CA THR A 294 -12.87 -5.68 10.61
C THR A 294 -14.10 -4.88 10.25
N VAL A 295 -14.19 -4.46 8.99
CA VAL A 295 -15.32 -3.76 8.37
C VAL A 295 -15.78 -4.60 7.19
N PHE A 296 -16.81 -5.42 7.42
CA PHE A 296 -17.33 -6.35 6.42
C PHE A 296 -18.76 -5.99 6.02
N TYR A 297 -19.04 -5.99 4.72
CA TYR A 297 -20.32 -5.57 4.15
C TYR A 297 -20.62 -6.30 2.84
N ASN A 298 -21.85 -6.21 2.35
CA ASN A 298 -22.29 -6.84 1.10
C ASN A 298 -22.58 -5.77 0.04
N GLY A 299 -21.53 -5.09 -0.42
CA GLY A 299 -21.63 -4.02 -1.40
C GLY A 299 -21.95 -4.52 -2.82
N PRO A 300 -22.31 -3.61 -3.74
CA PRO A 300 -22.61 -3.97 -5.11
C PRO A 300 -21.38 -4.54 -5.82
N ALA A 301 -21.60 -5.50 -6.73
CA ALA A 301 -20.53 -5.95 -7.63
C ALA A 301 -20.29 -4.96 -8.78
N ALA A 302 -21.32 -4.22 -9.23
CA ALA A 302 -21.16 -3.21 -10.27
C ALA A 302 -21.00 -1.81 -9.64
N THR A 303 -20.00 -1.06 -10.09
CA THR A 303 -19.88 0.36 -9.77
C THR A 303 -20.63 1.21 -10.81
N PRO A 304 -20.91 2.50 -10.52
CA PRO A 304 -21.51 3.41 -11.50
C PRO A 304 -20.66 3.65 -12.75
N ASP A 305 -19.36 3.36 -12.70
CA ASP A 305 -18.47 3.47 -13.86
C ASP A 305 -18.61 2.22 -14.75
N PRO A 306 -19.10 2.34 -15.99
CA PRO A 306 -19.28 1.19 -16.88
C PRO A 306 -17.96 0.57 -17.35
N ALA A 307 -16.80 1.21 -17.09
CA ALA A 307 -15.48 0.66 -17.39
C ALA A 307 -14.91 -0.21 -16.25
N ASP A 308 -15.61 -0.34 -15.14
CA ASP A 308 -15.26 -1.25 -14.05
C ASP A 308 -15.50 -2.71 -14.40
N THR A 309 -14.43 -3.50 -14.27
CA THR A 309 -14.38 -4.94 -14.54
C THR A 309 -14.05 -5.77 -13.30
N ASP A 310 -13.71 -5.12 -12.18
CA ASP A 310 -13.10 -5.80 -11.03
C ASP A 310 -14.17 -6.27 -10.01
N HIS A 311 -15.45 -6.02 -10.31
CA HIS A 311 -16.63 -6.64 -9.71
C HIS A 311 -16.62 -6.70 -8.17
N GLY A 312 -16.99 -5.60 -7.51
CA GLY A 312 -17.05 -5.52 -6.04
C GLY A 312 -15.72 -5.13 -5.39
N HIS A 313 -14.67 -4.91 -6.20
CA HIS A 313 -13.31 -4.60 -5.80
C HIS A 313 -12.99 -3.11 -5.98
N TYR A 314 -13.24 -2.31 -4.95
CA TYR A 314 -13.10 -0.86 -5.02
C TYR A 314 -12.83 -0.23 -3.65
N TRP A 315 -12.36 1.02 -3.66
CA TRP A 315 -12.28 1.87 -2.48
C TRP A 315 -13.58 2.67 -2.28
N ILE A 316 -14.11 2.76 -1.05
CA ILE A 316 -15.28 3.61 -0.77
C ILE A 316 -14.84 4.98 -0.24
N GLY A 317 -14.81 5.99 -1.11
CA GLY A 317 -14.29 7.33 -0.81
C GLY A 317 -15.22 8.23 0.01
N GLY A 318 -16.46 7.79 0.30
CA GLY A 318 -17.42 8.57 1.08
C GLY A 318 -17.85 9.86 0.36
N GLN A 319 -18.46 10.79 1.09
CA GLN A 319 -19.06 12.01 0.50
C GLN A 319 -18.09 12.83 -0.37
N ALA A 320 -16.81 12.88 -0.01
CA ALA A 320 -15.79 13.63 -0.73
C ALA A 320 -15.04 12.80 -1.79
N GLY A 321 -15.33 11.50 -1.87
CA GLY A 321 -14.81 10.62 -2.92
C GLY A 321 -15.50 10.83 -4.26
N ARG A 322 -15.06 10.07 -5.26
CA ARG A 322 -15.66 10.06 -6.61
C ARG A 322 -15.93 8.63 -7.03
N ASP A 323 -17.04 8.45 -7.75
CA ASP A 323 -17.27 7.19 -8.46
C ASP A 323 -16.29 7.10 -9.64
N GLY A 324 -15.70 5.92 -9.82
CA GLY A 324 -14.79 5.62 -10.93
C GLY A 324 -14.48 4.14 -10.99
N LYS A 325 -13.66 3.74 -11.95
CA LYS A 325 -13.33 2.33 -12.23
C LYS A 325 -12.98 1.46 -11.00
N TRP A 326 -12.40 2.04 -9.96
CA TRP A 326 -11.99 1.34 -8.73
C TRP A 326 -12.43 2.05 -7.45
N ALA A 327 -13.42 2.93 -7.55
CA ALA A 327 -13.86 3.75 -6.43
C ALA A 327 -15.37 3.94 -6.42
N LEU A 328 -15.95 3.93 -5.23
CA LEU A 328 -17.34 4.26 -4.97
C LEU A 328 -17.45 5.40 -3.99
N GLN A 329 -18.39 6.31 -4.24
CA GLN A 329 -18.73 7.36 -3.29
C GLN A 329 -19.63 6.83 -2.16
N ARG A 330 -20.50 5.86 -2.46
CA ARG A 330 -21.56 5.38 -1.55
C ARG A 330 -21.16 4.10 -0.81
N GLY A 331 -21.46 4.05 0.49
CA GLY A 331 -21.12 2.94 1.39
C GLY A 331 -20.50 3.40 2.72
N PRO A 332 -19.93 2.47 3.51
CA PRO A 332 -19.09 2.81 4.66
C PRO A 332 -17.90 3.68 4.22
N SER A 333 -17.75 4.87 4.80
CA SER A 333 -16.73 5.82 4.37
C SER A 333 -15.34 5.38 4.84
N TYR A 334 -14.56 4.79 3.94
CA TYR A 334 -13.20 4.33 4.26
C TYR A 334 -12.30 5.45 4.77
N PRO A 335 -12.23 6.67 4.17
CA PRO A 335 -11.33 7.70 4.69
C PRO A 335 -11.66 8.11 6.14
N ASP A 336 -12.93 8.07 6.53
CA ASP A 336 -13.36 8.37 7.90
C ASP A 336 -13.07 7.22 8.88
N ILE A 337 -13.44 5.99 8.50
CA ILE A 337 -13.28 4.80 9.33
C ILE A 337 -11.80 4.49 9.55
N VAL A 338 -10.98 4.59 8.50
CA VAL A 338 -9.53 4.42 8.56
C VAL A 338 -8.91 5.47 9.49
N TRP A 339 -9.38 6.71 9.43
CA TRP A 339 -8.88 7.76 10.33
C TRP A 339 -9.30 7.55 11.79
N ASP A 340 -10.57 7.20 12.05
CA ASP A 340 -11.04 6.86 13.40
C ASP A 340 -10.15 5.78 14.03
N PHE A 341 -9.85 4.73 13.26
CA PHE A 341 -8.93 3.68 13.67
C PHE A 341 -7.51 4.21 13.93
N PHE A 342 -6.90 4.90 12.97
CA PHE A 342 -5.53 5.40 13.12
C PHE A 342 -5.38 6.36 14.30
N SER A 343 -6.32 7.29 14.49
CA SER A 343 -6.26 8.29 15.56
C SER A 343 -6.26 7.69 16.97
N ARG A 344 -6.77 6.46 17.14
CA ARG A 344 -6.75 5.70 18.40
C ARG A 344 -5.46 4.92 18.65
N HIS A 345 -4.56 4.86 17.66
CA HIS A 345 -3.36 4.03 17.71
C HIS A 345 -2.11 4.87 17.47
N ALA A 346 -1.47 5.33 18.55
CA ALA A 346 -0.12 5.89 18.48
C ALA A 346 0.91 4.81 18.83
N ALA A 347 2.09 4.85 18.20
CA ALA A 347 3.21 4.00 18.58
C ALA A 347 3.75 4.41 19.96
N ASP A 348 4.07 3.44 20.82
CA ASP A 348 4.73 3.70 22.10
C ASP A 348 6.25 3.86 21.90
N THR A 349 6.74 5.10 21.99
CA THR A 349 8.14 5.46 21.75
C THR A 349 9.09 5.11 22.89
N THR A 350 8.94 3.97 23.55
CA THR A 350 9.97 3.49 24.49
C THR A 350 11.20 2.96 23.77
N SER A 351 11.11 2.70 22.45
CA SER A 351 12.25 2.33 21.61
C SER A 351 12.79 3.54 20.86
N PRO A 352 14.11 3.88 20.98
CA PRO A 352 14.72 4.87 20.10
C PRO A 352 14.59 4.42 18.65
N PRO A 353 14.56 5.35 17.67
CA PRO A 353 14.58 4.97 16.26
C PRO A 353 15.78 4.04 16.02
N PRO A 354 15.60 2.94 15.28
CA PRO A 354 16.72 2.05 14.99
C PRO A 354 17.85 2.88 14.38
N PRO A 355 19.11 2.62 14.76
CA PRO A 355 20.24 3.29 14.12
C PRO A 355 20.15 3.05 12.61
N PRO A 356 20.57 4.03 11.78
CA PRO A 356 20.66 3.80 10.35
C PRO A 356 21.42 2.49 10.10
N PRO A 357 20.98 1.66 9.14
CA PRO A 357 21.66 0.41 8.86
C PRO A 357 23.15 0.69 8.66
N PRO A 358 24.05 -0.16 9.20
CA PRO A 358 25.47 0.05 9.01
C PRO A 358 25.75 0.17 7.51
N PRO A 359 26.64 1.10 7.10
CA PRO A 359 27.01 1.22 5.69
C PRO A 359 27.40 -0.18 5.19
N PRO A 360 26.97 -0.56 3.97
CA PRO A 360 27.24 -1.88 3.45
C PRO A 360 28.74 -2.16 3.57
N PRO A 361 29.14 -3.40 3.93
CA PRO A 361 30.55 -3.72 4.11
C PRO A 361 31.31 -3.31 2.84
N PRO A 362 32.53 -2.75 3.01
CA PRO A 362 33.35 -2.35 1.88
C PRO A 362 33.53 -3.54 0.92
N PRO A 363 33.69 -3.28 -0.39
CA PRO A 363 33.79 -4.34 -1.36
C PRO A 363 34.96 -5.28 -1.01
N SER A 364 34.73 -6.59 -1.02
CA SER A 364 35.81 -7.56 -0.79
C SER A 364 36.78 -7.63 -1.98
N CYS A 365 36.37 -7.08 -3.13
CA CYS A 365 37.11 -7.05 -4.39
C CYS A 365 37.50 -8.44 -4.91
N THR A 366 36.86 -9.49 -4.41
CA THR A 366 37.03 -10.85 -4.88
C THR A 366 36.42 -10.98 -6.28
N SER A 367 37.16 -11.53 -7.23
CA SER A 367 36.63 -11.88 -8.56
C SER A 367 36.42 -13.38 -8.68
N VAL A 368 35.30 -13.79 -9.26
CA VAL A 368 35.02 -15.19 -9.60
C VAL A 368 34.72 -15.28 -11.08
N VAL A 369 35.39 -16.19 -11.78
CA VAL A 369 35.13 -16.51 -13.19
C VAL A 369 34.39 -17.84 -13.26
N ALA A 370 33.14 -17.82 -13.70
CA ALA A 370 32.34 -19.03 -13.87
C ALA A 370 31.38 -18.89 -15.06
N ALA A 371 30.67 -19.98 -15.36
CA ALA A 371 29.59 -19.93 -16.34
C ALA A 371 28.35 -19.22 -15.78
N PRO A 372 27.51 -18.60 -16.61
CA PRO A 372 26.34 -17.84 -16.16
C PRO A 372 25.43 -18.62 -15.21
N GLY A 373 25.12 -19.89 -15.51
CA GLY A 373 24.33 -20.75 -14.63
C GLY A 373 25.02 -21.07 -13.30
N ALA A 374 26.35 -21.21 -13.29
CA ALA A 374 27.12 -21.37 -12.06
C ALA A 374 27.19 -20.08 -11.23
N HIS A 375 27.09 -18.90 -11.85
CA HIS A 375 26.90 -17.65 -11.13
C HIS A 375 25.51 -17.55 -10.50
N VAL A 376 24.48 -18.00 -11.21
CA VAL A 376 23.11 -18.06 -10.67
C VAL A 376 23.02 -19.02 -9.48
N GLY A 377 23.51 -20.26 -9.63
CA GLY A 377 23.49 -21.27 -8.58
C GLY A 377 24.29 -20.89 -7.32
N ALA A 378 25.25 -19.97 -7.46
CA ALA A 378 26.04 -19.47 -6.33
C ALA A 378 25.62 -18.07 -5.86
N GLY A 379 24.46 -17.57 -6.29
CA GLY A 379 23.90 -16.28 -5.84
C GLY A 379 24.65 -15.03 -6.32
N ARG A 380 25.56 -15.17 -7.31
CA ARG A 380 26.29 -14.04 -7.92
C ARG A 380 25.52 -13.38 -9.05
N ALA A 381 24.58 -14.10 -9.65
CA ALA A 381 23.63 -13.61 -10.64
C ALA A 381 22.22 -14.10 -10.32
N THR A 382 21.19 -13.54 -10.95
CA THR A 382 19.80 -13.96 -10.86
C THR A 382 19.24 -14.28 -12.25
N TYR A 383 18.15 -15.02 -12.31
CA TYR A 383 17.41 -15.21 -13.55
C TYR A 383 16.74 -13.89 -13.97
N GLY A 384 16.77 -13.57 -15.26
CA GLY A 384 16.18 -12.38 -15.85
C GLY A 384 16.04 -12.47 -17.37
N GLY A 385 15.73 -11.34 -18.02
CA GLY A 385 15.38 -11.31 -19.44
C GLY A 385 14.04 -11.99 -19.74
N LEU A 386 13.72 -12.11 -21.04
CA LEU A 386 12.47 -12.72 -21.47
C LEU A 386 12.43 -14.20 -21.04
N PHE A 387 11.36 -14.59 -20.33
CA PHE A 387 11.16 -15.92 -19.74
C PHE A 387 12.24 -16.38 -18.75
N GLY A 388 13.00 -15.45 -18.13
CA GLY A 388 14.03 -15.82 -17.15
C GLY A 388 15.23 -16.58 -17.76
N MET A 389 15.40 -16.53 -19.08
CA MET A 389 16.44 -17.30 -19.77
C MET A 389 17.84 -16.70 -19.67
N ARG A 390 17.98 -15.50 -19.10
CA ARG A 390 19.24 -14.77 -18.98
C ARG A 390 19.72 -14.76 -17.53
N ALA A 391 21.02 -14.87 -17.33
CA ALA A 391 21.62 -14.60 -16.03
C ALA A 391 21.99 -13.12 -15.97
N ILE A 392 21.59 -12.45 -14.89
CA ILE A 392 21.78 -11.03 -14.67
C ILE A 392 22.64 -10.85 -13.40
N SER A 393 23.75 -10.12 -13.49
CA SER A 393 24.61 -9.87 -12.33
C SER A 393 23.84 -9.16 -11.20
N THR A 394 24.11 -9.53 -9.95
CA THR A 394 23.35 -9.00 -8.80
C THR A 394 23.68 -7.55 -8.44
N GLY A 395 24.82 -7.02 -8.86
CA GLY A 395 25.32 -5.68 -8.57
C GLY A 395 24.87 -4.64 -9.58
N ASP A 396 25.40 -4.72 -10.80
CA ASP A 396 25.15 -3.77 -11.90
C ASP A 396 24.03 -4.19 -12.85
N MET A 397 23.32 -5.28 -12.56
CA MET A 397 22.15 -5.75 -13.32
C MET A 397 22.44 -5.94 -14.82
N ARG A 398 23.65 -6.40 -15.15
CA ARG A 398 24.10 -6.65 -16.52
C ARG A 398 23.79 -8.09 -16.90
N ASP A 399 23.32 -8.27 -18.12
CA ASP A 399 23.17 -9.59 -18.72
C ASP A 399 24.54 -10.22 -18.96
N ILE A 400 24.75 -11.40 -18.38
CA ILE A 400 26.00 -12.16 -18.47
C ILE A 400 25.88 -13.42 -19.34
N GLY A 401 24.76 -13.62 -20.04
CA GLY A 401 24.53 -14.76 -20.93
C GLY A 401 23.31 -15.60 -20.54
N PHE A 402 23.19 -16.78 -21.14
CA PHE A 402 22.08 -17.69 -20.89
C PHE A 402 22.18 -18.33 -19.51
N ALA A 403 21.11 -18.25 -18.71
CA ALA A 403 21.11 -18.75 -17.33
C ALA A 403 21.31 -20.27 -17.20
N TRP A 404 21.08 -21.00 -18.28
CA TRP A 404 21.27 -22.46 -18.34
C TRP A 404 22.61 -22.87 -18.95
N ASP A 405 23.48 -21.91 -19.25
CA ASP A 405 24.86 -22.19 -19.64
C ASP A 405 25.73 -22.42 -18.40
N TYR A 406 26.10 -23.67 -18.18
CA TYR A 406 26.97 -24.09 -17.08
C TYR A 406 28.41 -24.40 -17.53
N PHE A 407 28.70 -24.35 -18.83
CA PHE A 407 29.91 -24.98 -19.38
C PHE A 407 30.67 -24.12 -20.39
N PHE A 408 29.97 -23.32 -21.20
CA PHE A 408 30.56 -22.74 -22.41
C PHE A 408 31.03 -21.31 -22.19
N THR A 409 30.15 -20.41 -21.75
CA THR A 409 30.49 -19.01 -21.49
C THR A 409 31.21 -18.90 -20.16
N ARG A 410 32.21 -18.03 -20.07
CA ARG A 410 32.95 -17.73 -18.83
C ARG A 410 32.89 -16.23 -18.61
N VAL A 411 32.25 -15.80 -17.52
CA VAL A 411 32.12 -14.38 -17.17
C VAL A 411 32.81 -14.14 -15.84
N ALA A 412 33.57 -13.05 -15.74
CA ALA A 412 34.10 -12.59 -14.48
C ALA A 412 33.05 -11.72 -13.79
N LEU A 413 32.78 -12.02 -12.51
CA LEU A 413 32.04 -11.11 -11.64
C LEU A 413 32.91 -10.71 -10.45
N HIS A 414 32.77 -9.45 -10.05
CA HIS A 414 33.52 -8.83 -8.96
C HIS A 414 32.59 -8.56 -7.78
N GLN A 415 32.95 -9.02 -6.58
CA GLN A 415 32.16 -8.78 -5.38
C GLN A 415 32.35 -7.34 -4.91
N GLY A 416 31.27 -6.56 -5.02
CA GLY A 416 31.17 -5.19 -4.52
C GLY A 416 30.57 -5.09 -3.13
N ALA A 417 30.27 -3.86 -2.73
CA ALA A 417 29.69 -3.58 -1.42
C ALA A 417 28.34 -4.31 -1.23
N GLY A 418 28.06 -4.72 0.01
CA GLY A 418 26.82 -5.43 0.35
C GLY A 418 26.73 -6.85 -0.24
N GLY A 419 27.86 -7.45 -0.64
CA GLY A 419 27.92 -8.82 -1.16
C GLY A 419 27.38 -9.01 -2.58
N ARG A 420 27.06 -7.92 -3.28
CA ARG A 420 26.56 -7.92 -4.66
C ARG A 420 27.69 -8.12 -5.67
N TRP A 421 27.39 -8.60 -6.87
CA TRP A 421 28.40 -8.98 -7.86
C TRP A 421 28.23 -8.22 -9.17
N PHE A 422 29.31 -7.64 -9.67
CA PHE A 422 29.33 -6.68 -10.76
C PHE A 422 30.14 -7.22 -11.95
N VAL A 423 29.72 -6.93 -13.19
CA VAL A 423 30.47 -7.30 -14.39
C VAL A 423 31.73 -6.46 -14.52
N GLN A 424 31.64 -5.18 -14.17
CA GLN A 424 32.81 -4.31 -14.05
C GLN A 424 33.26 -4.23 -12.59
N PRO A 425 34.57 -4.17 -12.30
CA PRO A 425 35.07 -3.92 -10.96
C PRO A 425 34.42 -2.65 -10.37
N PRO A 426 33.78 -2.72 -9.19
CA PRO A 426 33.24 -1.55 -8.51
C PRO A 426 34.34 -0.53 -8.17
N ALA A 427 33.96 0.74 -8.05
CA ALA A 427 34.87 1.78 -7.58
C ALA A 427 35.45 1.40 -6.21
N GLY A 428 36.78 1.36 -6.10
CA GLY A 428 37.51 0.87 -4.92
C GLY A 428 38.09 -0.54 -5.05
N CYS A 429 37.84 -1.25 -6.16
CA CYS A 429 38.45 -2.55 -6.48
C CYS A 429 39.53 -2.48 -7.57
N GLY A 430 40.17 -1.33 -7.71
CA GLY A 430 41.29 -1.05 -8.61
C GLY A 430 42.05 0.18 -8.17
#